data_AF-A0A4Y1QZA4-F1
#
_entry.id   AF-A0A4Y1QZA4-F1
#
_cell.length_a   1.000
_cell.length_b   1.000
_cell.length_c   1.000
_cell.angle_alpha   90.00
_cell.angle_beta   90.00
_cell.angle_gamma   90.00
#
_symmetry.space_group_name_H-M   'P 1'
#
loop_
_entity.id
_entity.type
_entity.pdbx_description
1 polymer ?
#
loop_
_entity_poly.entity_id
_entity_poly.type
_entity_poly.pdbx_seq_one_letter_code
_entity_poly.pdbx_strand_id
1 'polypeptide(L)'
;RNTEFDCCGKDCKNTISEKVKRSENVGIKEWKQPENRSGSWSHFYKICLNCNTVIWVLQTKEMQVQRLSLPSYTLTPPNVSPSQQLSSKILRLNPNSKSGFCNSLKMVFKSSTGLRSHGGSVVVRCGVAQQEDTDDGFYMRRCVELARKAIGCTSPNPMVGCVIVKDGKVVGEGFHPKAGQPHAEVFALRDAGDLAENATAYVSLEPCHHYGRTPPCSEALIKAKVKRVVVGMVDPNPIVASKGLDRLRDAGIEVTTGVEEESCKRLNEAYIHRMLTGNPFVTMRYSISVNGHFLDQLGEGVAKSGGYYSQLLQEYDAIILSSSSIIENASIPVSQEAGANQPLQIIIARNSSSPIQIPALTMEPIGKLIIFSDKETTVELERAHTGIETVVLDQINLEAILEFCNSQGLCSVLLDLKGNIGDIEELLQDGIEKNLLQKIVIEVLPLWEANDGGNFPIALKSLRKRLEVKNLKPKVSSENVVLEGYL
;
A
#
# COMPACT_ATOMS: atom_id res chain seq x y z
N ARG A 1 -42.70 44.59 -23.02
CA ARG A 1 -43.38 45.91 -23.04
C ARG A 1 -42.28 46.94 -23.24
N ASN A 2 -42.47 47.86 -24.19
CA ASN A 2 -41.41 48.77 -24.67
C ASN A 2 -41.17 49.94 -23.70
N THR A 3 -40.00 50.57 -23.89
CA THR A 3 -39.65 52.03 -23.88
C THR A 3 -38.37 52.29 -23.06
N GLU A 4 -37.47 53.22 -23.38
CA GLU A 4 -36.96 53.87 -24.62
C GLU A 4 -36.04 55.04 -24.16
N PHE A 5 -34.93 55.30 -24.87
CA PHE A 5 -34.06 56.51 -24.75
C PHE A 5 -33.37 56.79 -23.37
N ASP A 6 -32.28 57.56 -23.25
CA ASP A 6 -31.67 58.52 -24.18
C ASP A 6 -30.10 58.61 -24.10
N CYS A 7 -29.49 59.47 -24.91
CA CYS A 7 -28.07 59.48 -25.32
C CYS A 7 -27.09 60.44 -24.56
N CYS A 8 -25.81 60.36 -25.01
CA CYS A 8 -24.74 61.37 -24.97
C CYS A 8 -23.76 61.34 -23.77
N GLY A 9 -22.42 61.35 -23.94
CA GLY A 9 -21.60 61.21 -25.15
C GLY A 9 -20.12 61.64 -24.93
N LYS A 10 -19.22 61.27 -25.87
CA LYS A 10 -17.83 61.76 -26.08
C LYS A 10 -16.82 61.54 -24.93
N ASP A 11 -15.58 61.09 -25.13
CA ASP A 11 -14.80 60.56 -26.27
C ASP A 11 -13.76 59.57 -25.63
N CYS A 12 -12.72 58.96 -26.24
CA CYS A 12 -11.95 59.26 -27.46
C CYS A 12 -11.11 58.03 -27.93
N LYS A 13 -10.51 58.17 -29.13
CA LYS A 13 -9.26 57.58 -29.71
C LYS A 13 -8.49 56.51 -28.88
N ASN A 14 -7.96 55.41 -29.44
CA ASN A 14 -7.72 55.05 -30.86
C ASN A 14 -7.45 53.53 -31.04
N THR A 15 -7.95 52.95 -32.15
CA THR A 15 -7.29 52.00 -33.10
C THR A 15 -6.39 50.85 -32.54
N ILE A 16 -6.56 49.56 -32.89
CA ILE A 16 -6.37 48.93 -34.23
C ILE A 16 -7.10 47.57 -34.38
N SER A 17 -7.64 47.33 -35.59
CA SER A 17 -8.22 46.11 -36.25
C SER A 17 -8.20 44.75 -35.53
N GLU A 18 -9.32 44.00 -35.45
CA GLU A 18 -10.04 43.29 -36.54
C GLU A 18 -9.27 42.22 -37.34
N LYS A 19 -9.56 40.94 -37.04
CA LYS A 19 -9.86 39.77 -37.93
C LYS A 19 -9.78 38.48 -37.10
N VAL A 20 -10.59 37.43 -37.23
CA VAL A 20 -11.89 37.22 -37.93
C VAL A 20 -12.57 35.96 -37.30
N LYS A 21 -13.92 35.94 -37.26
CA LYS A 21 -14.91 34.82 -37.24
C LYS A 21 -14.36 33.36 -37.13
N ARG A 22 -14.98 32.38 -36.45
CA ARG A 22 -16.44 32.11 -36.18
C ARG A 22 -16.63 30.95 -35.16
N SER A 23 -17.90 30.57 -34.89
CA SER A 23 -18.42 29.51 -33.99
C SER A 23 -18.12 29.70 -32.48
N GLU A 24 -19.03 30.19 -31.62
CA GLU A 24 -20.41 29.78 -31.23
C GLU A 24 -20.48 28.70 -30.12
N ASN A 25 -21.27 29.03 -29.09
CA ASN A 25 -21.92 28.15 -28.10
C ASN A 25 -21.09 27.40 -27.04
N VAL A 26 -20.64 28.12 -26.01
CA VAL A 26 -20.92 27.75 -24.60
C VAL A 26 -21.24 29.03 -23.82
N GLY A 27 -22.40 29.10 -23.15
CA GLY A 27 -22.82 30.28 -22.39
C GLY A 27 -22.16 30.37 -21.01
N ILE A 28 -21.54 31.52 -20.71
CA ILE A 28 -21.09 31.88 -19.36
C ILE A 28 -22.05 32.94 -18.81
N LYS A 29 -22.71 32.67 -17.68
CA LYS A 29 -23.39 33.70 -16.88
C LYS A 29 -22.41 34.22 -15.83
N GLU A 30 -21.91 35.45 -16.02
CA GLU A 30 -21.26 36.18 -14.93
C GLU A 30 -22.31 36.76 -13.98
N TRP A 31 -22.20 36.47 -12.69
CA TRP A 31 -22.85 37.24 -11.63
C TRP A 31 -21.87 38.29 -11.13
N LYS A 32 -22.20 39.58 -11.29
CA LYS A 32 -21.50 40.67 -10.62
C LYS A 32 -22.27 41.07 -9.35
N GLN A 33 -21.63 40.97 -8.19
CA GLN A 33 -22.05 41.69 -7.00
C GLN A 33 -21.40 43.08 -6.94
N PRO A 34 -22.03 44.06 -6.24
CA PRO A 34 -21.51 45.41 -6.15
C PRO A 34 -20.25 45.49 -5.26
N GLU A 35 -19.37 46.42 -5.59
CA GLU A 35 -18.12 46.66 -4.87
C GLU A 35 -18.37 47.09 -3.42
N ASN A 36 -17.78 46.37 -2.47
CA ASN A 36 -17.70 46.81 -1.07
C ASN A 36 -16.22 46.97 -0.68
N ARG A 37 -15.88 48.15 -0.14
CA ARG A 37 -14.49 48.54 0.12
C ARG A 37 -13.94 47.94 1.41
N SER A 38 -13.30 46.78 1.32
CA SER A 38 -12.25 46.35 2.26
C SER A 38 -11.35 45.33 1.56
N GLY A 39 -10.02 45.49 1.72
CA GLY A 39 -9.05 44.68 0.99
C GLY A 39 -9.06 43.21 1.44
N SER A 40 -9.49 42.30 0.56
CA SER A 40 -9.33 40.86 0.71
C SER A 40 -8.96 40.25 -0.65
N TRP A 41 -7.98 39.35 -0.65
CA TRP A 41 -7.44 38.74 -1.87
C TRP A 41 -8.30 37.54 -2.29
N SER A 42 -9.15 37.73 -3.31
CA SER A 42 -9.93 36.65 -3.91
C SER A 42 -9.13 35.88 -4.97
N HIS A 43 -8.87 34.59 -4.69
CA HIS A 43 -8.32 33.66 -5.68
C HIS A 43 -9.46 33.06 -6.50
N PHE A 44 -9.42 33.24 -7.82
CA PHE A 44 -10.34 32.58 -8.75
C PHE A 44 -9.74 31.27 -9.26
N TYR A 45 -10.48 30.17 -9.11
CA TYR A 45 -10.14 28.88 -9.70
C TYR A 45 -10.99 28.62 -10.94
N LYS A 46 -10.36 28.13 -12.02
CA LYS A 46 -11.04 27.74 -13.26
C LYS A 46 -10.55 26.36 -13.69
N ILE A 47 -11.36 25.34 -13.40
CA ILE A 47 -11.02 23.94 -13.70
C ILE A 47 -11.32 23.67 -15.18
N CYS A 48 -10.33 23.19 -15.92
CA CYS A 48 -10.50 22.68 -17.28
C CYS A 48 -10.56 21.15 -17.25
N LEU A 49 -11.78 20.60 -17.27
CA LEU A 49 -12.02 19.15 -17.35
C LEU A 49 -11.74 18.65 -18.79
N ASN A 50 -10.46 18.39 -19.13
CA ASN A 50 -10.05 17.36 -20.10
C ASN A 50 -8.52 17.24 -20.40
N CYS A 51 -7.62 17.68 -19.52
CA CYS A 51 -6.18 17.38 -19.65
C CYS A 51 -5.56 16.95 -18.32
N ASN A 52 -4.77 15.87 -18.34
CA ASN A 52 -4.19 15.24 -17.15
C ASN A 52 -2.90 15.97 -16.68
N THR A 53 -2.96 17.29 -16.49
CA THR A 53 -1.83 18.13 -16.09
C THR A 53 -2.29 19.39 -15.36
N VAL A 54 -1.77 19.63 -14.15
CA VAL A 54 -2.00 20.86 -13.38
C VAL A 54 -0.93 21.89 -13.75
N ILE A 55 -1.33 23.05 -14.26
CA ILE A 55 -0.43 24.17 -14.54
C ILE A 55 -0.63 25.24 -13.46
N TRP A 56 0.43 25.53 -12.71
CA TRP A 56 0.50 26.67 -11.81
C TRP A 56 0.96 27.91 -12.58
N VAL A 57 0.17 28.99 -12.55
CA VAL A 57 0.57 30.28 -13.13
C VAL A 57 0.84 31.27 -12.00
N LEU A 58 2.13 31.43 -11.67
CA LEU A 58 2.61 32.55 -10.87
C LEU A 58 2.83 33.75 -11.79
N GLN A 59 2.09 34.82 -11.58
CA GLN A 59 2.21 36.05 -12.36
C GLN A 59 3.26 36.98 -11.75
N THR A 60 4.51 36.84 -12.18
CA THR A 60 5.55 37.87 -11.99
C THR A 60 5.86 38.58 -13.31
N LYS A 61 6.24 39.86 -13.23
CA LYS A 61 6.47 40.71 -14.41
C LYS A 61 7.73 40.31 -15.18
N GLU A 62 7.63 40.48 -16.50
CA GLU A 62 8.71 40.59 -17.50
C GLU A 62 9.65 39.37 -17.70
N MET A 63 9.44 38.66 -18.81
CA MET A 63 10.53 38.40 -19.76
C MET A 63 10.03 38.08 -21.18
N GLN A 64 10.88 38.28 -22.19
CA GLN A 64 10.54 38.05 -23.60
C GLN A 64 10.50 36.55 -23.97
N VAL A 65 9.66 36.20 -24.94
CA VAL A 65 9.51 34.82 -25.44
C VAL A 65 10.22 34.65 -26.78
N GLN A 66 11.26 33.82 -26.83
CA GLN A 66 11.69 33.15 -28.07
C GLN A 66 10.87 31.87 -28.28
N ARG A 67 10.38 31.65 -29.51
CA ARG A 67 9.67 30.42 -29.89
C ARG A 67 10.62 29.41 -30.51
N LEU A 68 10.55 28.16 -30.05
CA LEU A 68 10.93 26.98 -30.82
C LEU A 68 9.71 26.06 -30.93
N SER A 69 9.61 25.34 -32.04
CA SER A 69 8.45 24.52 -32.40
C SER A 69 8.88 23.11 -32.82
N LEU A 70 8.12 22.09 -32.42
CA LEU A 70 8.29 20.71 -32.85
C LEU A 70 6.95 20.11 -33.32
N PRO A 71 6.97 19.10 -34.22
CA PRO A 71 5.83 18.76 -35.06
C PRO A 71 4.85 17.74 -34.44
N SER A 72 3.60 17.84 -34.87
CA SER A 72 2.51 16.93 -34.51
C SER A 72 2.48 15.69 -35.40
N TYR A 73 2.22 14.51 -34.81
CA TYR A 73 1.80 13.32 -35.55
C TYR A 73 0.41 12.88 -35.06
N THR A 74 -0.52 12.70 -36.00
CA THR A 74 -1.88 12.17 -35.76
C THR A 74 -1.99 10.75 -36.28
N LEU A 75 -2.57 9.85 -35.48
CA LEU A 75 -2.97 8.50 -35.91
C LEU A 75 -4.50 8.37 -35.92
N THR A 76 -5.04 7.84 -37.00
CA THR A 76 -6.47 7.60 -37.23
C THR A 76 -6.87 6.15 -36.91
N PRO A 77 -8.06 5.91 -36.32
CA PRO A 77 -8.58 4.55 -36.10
C PRO A 77 -9.32 3.98 -37.34
N PRO A 78 -9.37 2.65 -37.53
CA PRO A 78 -10.12 1.99 -38.60
C PRO A 78 -11.59 1.66 -38.21
N ASN A 79 -12.46 1.50 -39.23
CA ASN A 79 -13.90 1.28 -39.09
C ASN A 79 -14.34 -0.20 -39.32
N VAL A 80 -15.23 -0.70 -38.43
CA VAL A 80 -16.50 -1.49 -38.61
C VAL A 80 -16.66 -2.36 -39.90
N SER A 81 -17.20 -3.60 -39.95
CA SER A 81 -18.57 -4.11 -39.57
C SER A 81 -18.72 -5.65 -39.91
N PRO A 82 -19.90 -6.32 -39.84
CA PRO A 82 -20.50 -6.89 -38.62
C PRO A 82 -21.02 -8.37 -38.72
N SER A 83 -21.43 -8.93 -37.57
CA SER A 83 -22.48 -9.98 -37.36
C SER A 83 -22.51 -11.31 -38.14
N GLN A 84 -22.54 -12.43 -37.41
CA GLN A 84 -23.64 -13.44 -37.53
C GLN A 84 -23.73 -14.36 -36.28
N GLN A 85 -24.86 -15.05 -36.12
CA GLN A 85 -25.26 -15.76 -34.90
C GLN A 85 -24.90 -17.26 -34.91
N LEU A 86 -24.97 -17.88 -33.71
CA LEU A 86 -25.85 -19.02 -33.36
C LEU A 86 -25.19 -20.27 -32.72
N SER A 87 -25.75 -20.64 -31.57
CA SER A 87 -25.94 -22.00 -31.00
C SER A 87 -24.75 -22.91 -30.65
N SER A 88 -24.72 -23.21 -29.36
CA SER A 88 -24.27 -24.45 -28.71
C SER A 88 -24.26 -25.75 -29.53
N LYS A 89 -23.22 -26.57 -29.33
CA LYS A 89 -23.36 -28.04 -29.22
C LYS A 89 -22.23 -28.65 -28.38
N ILE A 90 -22.60 -29.36 -27.31
CA ILE A 90 -21.71 -30.25 -26.56
C ILE A 90 -21.62 -31.57 -27.33
N LEU A 91 -20.40 -32.09 -27.53
CA LEU A 91 -20.19 -33.53 -27.74
C LEU A 91 -18.87 -33.95 -27.08
N ARG A 92 -18.96 -34.92 -26.16
CA ARG A 92 -17.82 -35.68 -25.65
C ARG A 92 -17.43 -36.74 -26.69
N LEU A 93 -16.14 -37.07 -26.79
CA LEU A 93 -15.69 -38.43 -27.07
C LEU A 93 -14.31 -38.65 -26.43
N ASN A 94 -14.06 -39.89 -25.98
CA ASN A 94 -12.86 -40.33 -25.27
C ASN A 94 -12.22 -41.50 -26.07
N PRO A 95 -11.22 -42.26 -25.55
CA PRO A 95 -9.83 -42.22 -25.97
C PRO A 95 -9.41 -43.38 -26.91
N ASN A 96 -8.09 -43.46 -27.15
CA ASN A 96 -7.28 -44.56 -27.72
C ASN A 96 -6.94 -44.51 -29.22
N SER A 97 -5.66 -44.23 -29.50
CA SER A 97 -4.84 -45.09 -30.35
C SER A 97 -3.35 -44.98 -29.96
N LYS A 98 -2.61 -46.09 -30.02
CA LYS A 98 -1.17 -46.17 -29.69
C LYS A 98 -0.30 -46.17 -30.95
N SER A 99 1.00 -45.93 -30.73
CA SER A 99 2.15 -46.38 -31.52
C SER A 99 2.55 -45.59 -32.77
N GLY A 100 3.85 -45.60 -33.08
CA GLY A 100 4.42 -45.08 -34.33
C GLY A 100 5.74 -44.34 -34.16
N PHE A 101 6.85 -45.04 -33.93
CA PHE A 101 8.20 -44.49 -34.13
C PHE A 101 8.39 -44.07 -35.60
N CYS A 102 9.12 -42.98 -35.86
CA CYS A 102 10.24 -43.06 -36.80
C CYS A 102 11.25 -41.90 -36.67
N ASN A 103 12.54 -42.23 -36.58
CA ASN A 103 13.64 -41.29 -36.78
C ASN A 103 13.83 -40.97 -38.27
N SER A 104 14.34 -39.78 -38.58
CA SER A 104 15.11 -39.48 -39.80
C SER A 104 16.04 -38.30 -39.49
N LEU A 105 17.29 -38.58 -39.12
CA LEU A 105 18.45 -38.71 -40.02
C LEU A 105 18.79 -37.42 -40.79
N LYS A 106 19.94 -36.85 -40.41
CA LYS A 106 20.63 -35.76 -41.11
C LYS A 106 20.97 -36.19 -42.53
N MET A 107 20.60 -35.40 -43.54
CA MET A 107 21.31 -35.39 -44.82
C MET A 107 22.24 -34.19 -44.89
N VAL A 108 23.52 -34.48 -45.13
CA VAL A 108 24.52 -33.48 -45.51
C VAL A 108 24.63 -33.51 -47.03
N PHE A 109 24.31 -32.40 -47.69
CA PHE A 109 24.69 -32.19 -49.08
C PHE A 109 25.66 -31.02 -49.18
N LYS A 110 26.90 -31.34 -49.59
CA LYS A 110 27.79 -30.34 -50.19
C LYS A 110 27.36 -30.13 -51.63
N SER A 111 27.22 -28.88 -52.05
CA SER A 111 27.51 -28.50 -53.43
C SER A 111 28.24 -27.16 -53.43
N SER A 112 29.14 -27.00 -54.38
CA SER A 112 30.01 -25.84 -54.53
C SER A 112 29.87 -25.28 -55.93
N THR A 113 29.50 -24.00 -56.06
CA THR A 113 29.93 -23.02 -57.09
C THR A 113 29.00 -21.79 -57.03
N GLY A 114 29.51 -20.62 -57.44
CA GLY A 114 28.69 -19.41 -57.61
C GLY A 114 29.13 -18.20 -56.77
N LEU A 115 30.28 -17.62 -57.11
CA LEU A 115 30.70 -16.33 -56.56
C LEU A 115 30.11 -15.18 -57.39
N ARG A 116 29.20 -14.35 -56.84
CA ARG A 116 29.07 -12.92 -57.21
C ARG A 116 28.19 -12.09 -56.25
N SER A 117 28.89 -11.29 -55.45
CA SER A 117 28.58 -9.94 -54.97
C SER A 117 27.14 -9.48 -54.63
N HIS A 118 26.97 -9.15 -53.35
CA HIS A 118 26.38 -7.89 -52.84
C HIS A 118 24.86 -7.68 -52.95
N GLY A 119 24.13 -8.39 -52.08
CA GLY A 119 22.88 -7.92 -51.48
C GLY A 119 22.90 -8.27 -49.98
N GLY A 120 23.10 -7.28 -49.12
CA GLY A 120 23.32 -7.48 -47.68
C GLY A 120 22.06 -7.87 -46.91
N SER A 121 21.56 -9.09 -47.10
CA SER A 121 20.49 -9.63 -46.26
C SER A 121 21.07 -10.10 -44.92
N VAL A 122 20.80 -9.33 -43.86
CA VAL A 122 21.13 -9.73 -42.48
C VAL A 122 20.24 -10.91 -42.11
N VAL A 123 20.77 -12.12 -42.28
CA VAL A 123 20.14 -13.33 -41.75
C VAL A 123 20.32 -13.32 -40.23
N VAL A 124 19.32 -12.76 -39.53
CA VAL A 124 19.19 -12.92 -38.08
C VAL A 124 18.90 -14.41 -37.83
N ARG A 125 19.97 -15.19 -37.64
CA ARG A 125 19.87 -16.48 -36.99
C ARG A 125 19.53 -16.22 -35.53
N CYS A 126 18.25 -16.33 -35.18
CA CYS A 126 17.86 -16.73 -33.83
C CYS A 126 18.44 -18.13 -33.58
N GLY A 127 19.72 -18.19 -33.22
CA GLY A 127 20.19 -19.28 -32.40
C GLY A 127 19.44 -19.16 -31.08
N VAL A 128 18.48 -20.05 -30.86
CA VAL A 128 17.96 -20.28 -29.52
C VAL A 128 19.10 -20.95 -28.75
N ALA A 129 19.99 -20.12 -28.21
CA ALA A 129 20.70 -20.50 -27.01
C ALA A 129 19.61 -20.75 -25.98
N GLN A 130 19.44 -22.00 -25.55
CA GLN A 130 18.65 -22.33 -24.36
C GLN A 130 19.45 -21.89 -23.14
N GLN A 131 19.61 -20.58 -23.01
CA GLN A 131 19.81 -19.95 -21.73
C GLN A 131 18.43 -19.89 -21.11
N GLU A 132 18.19 -20.75 -20.10
CA GLU A 132 16.99 -20.67 -19.28
C GLU A 132 17.08 -19.37 -18.47
N ASP A 133 16.65 -18.25 -19.07
CA ASP A 133 16.44 -16.99 -18.37
C ASP A 133 15.27 -17.18 -17.39
N THR A 134 15.59 -17.76 -16.24
CA THR A 134 14.68 -17.84 -15.10
C THR A 134 14.43 -16.41 -14.61
N ASP A 135 13.22 -15.89 -14.79
CA ASP A 135 12.80 -14.63 -14.17
C ASP A 135 12.81 -14.80 -12.64
N ASP A 136 13.92 -14.44 -12.00
CA ASP A 136 14.07 -14.45 -10.55
C ASP A 136 12.94 -13.65 -9.86
N GLY A 137 12.49 -12.57 -10.51
CA GLY A 137 11.39 -11.74 -10.05
C GLY A 137 10.06 -12.49 -10.06
N PHE A 138 9.81 -13.40 -10.99
CA PHE A 138 8.60 -14.23 -11.01
C PHE A 138 8.50 -15.09 -9.75
N TYR A 139 9.56 -15.81 -9.41
CA TYR A 139 9.59 -16.64 -8.21
C TYR A 139 9.63 -15.80 -6.92
N MET A 140 10.29 -14.63 -6.92
CA MET A 140 10.29 -13.75 -5.75
C MET A 140 8.93 -13.08 -5.50
N ARG A 141 8.19 -12.68 -6.54
CA ARG A 141 6.80 -12.23 -6.43
C ARG A 141 5.93 -13.35 -5.82
N ARG A 142 6.17 -14.61 -6.20
CA ARG A 142 5.52 -15.78 -5.57
C ARG A 142 5.91 -15.94 -4.09
N CYS A 143 7.16 -15.71 -3.69
CA CYS A 143 7.54 -15.67 -2.27
C CYS A 143 6.73 -14.61 -1.49
N VAL A 144 6.52 -13.42 -2.06
CA VAL A 144 5.71 -12.36 -1.43
C VAL A 144 4.23 -12.76 -1.33
N GLU A 145 3.66 -13.41 -2.35
CA GLU A 145 2.30 -13.97 -2.29
C GLU A 145 2.14 -15.01 -1.17
N LEU A 146 3.13 -15.89 -1.01
CA LEU A 146 3.13 -16.91 0.04
C LEU A 146 3.23 -16.28 1.43
N ALA A 147 4.11 -15.29 1.61
CA ALA A 147 4.28 -14.58 2.88
C ALA A 147 3.01 -13.85 3.33
N ARG A 148 2.25 -13.26 2.38
CA ARG A 148 0.97 -12.57 2.67
C ARG A 148 -0.12 -13.47 3.25
N LYS A 149 0.03 -14.79 3.22
CA LYS A 149 -0.89 -15.73 3.91
C LYS A 149 -0.83 -15.62 5.44
N ALA A 150 0.17 -14.94 6.00
CA ALA A 150 0.37 -14.77 7.44
C ALA A 150 0.23 -13.30 7.93
N ILE A 151 -0.47 -12.46 7.17
CA ILE A 151 -0.81 -11.08 7.61
C ILE A 151 -1.46 -11.11 9.00
N GLY A 152 -1.02 -10.20 9.88
CA GLY A 152 -1.47 -10.10 11.27
C GLY A 152 -1.03 -11.24 12.20
N CYS A 153 -0.30 -12.25 11.71
CA CYS A 153 -0.03 -13.49 12.45
C CYS A 153 1.43 -13.70 12.89
N THR A 154 2.41 -13.01 12.29
CA THR A 154 3.84 -13.35 12.50
C THR A 154 4.53 -12.61 13.64
N SER A 155 4.09 -11.41 14.02
CA SER A 155 4.77 -10.56 15.01
C SER A 155 5.13 -11.30 16.32
N PRO A 156 6.34 -11.11 16.88
CA PRO A 156 7.40 -10.18 16.48
C PRO A 156 8.23 -10.60 15.25
N ASN A 157 7.95 -11.75 14.63
CA ASN A 157 8.70 -12.25 13.48
C ASN A 157 8.23 -11.60 12.16
N PRO A 158 9.10 -11.51 11.14
CA PRO A 158 8.72 -11.03 9.81
C PRO A 158 7.82 -12.03 9.07
N MET A 159 7.04 -11.52 8.12
CA MET A 159 6.40 -12.34 7.10
C MET A 159 7.45 -12.77 6.07
N VAL A 160 7.67 -14.08 5.95
CA VAL A 160 8.63 -14.67 5.01
C VAL A 160 7.94 -15.72 4.16
N GLY A 161 8.26 -15.75 2.86
CA GLY A 161 7.87 -16.80 1.93
C GLY A 161 9.10 -17.35 1.22
N CYS A 162 9.04 -18.63 0.85
CA CYS A 162 10.13 -19.36 0.21
C CYS A 162 9.57 -20.29 -0.87
N VAL A 163 10.27 -20.37 -2.00
CA VAL A 163 9.93 -21.21 -3.16
C VAL A 163 11.19 -21.93 -3.61
N ILE A 164 11.12 -23.24 -3.81
CA ILE A 164 12.23 -24.04 -4.35
C ILE A 164 11.90 -24.44 -5.79
N VAL A 165 12.85 -24.18 -6.70
CA VAL A 165 12.70 -24.38 -8.13
C VAL A 165 13.81 -25.29 -8.66
N LYS A 166 13.41 -26.32 -9.41
CA LYS A 166 14.31 -27.25 -10.10
C LYS A 166 13.82 -27.46 -11.52
N ASP A 167 14.73 -27.38 -12.48
CA ASP A 167 14.46 -27.55 -13.92
C ASP A 167 13.24 -26.74 -14.41
N GLY A 168 13.22 -25.45 -14.03
CA GLY A 168 12.14 -24.49 -14.34
C GLY A 168 10.81 -24.69 -13.59
N LYS A 169 10.71 -25.66 -12.68
CA LYS A 169 9.46 -26.01 -11.98
C LYS A 169 9.57 -25.72 -10.48
N VAL A 170 8.51 -25.15 -9.91
CA VAL A 170 8.34 -25.12 -8.46
C VAL A 170 8.19 -26.56 -7.96
N VAL A 171 9.08 -26.95 -7.05
CA VAL A 171 9.09 -28.27 -6.40
C VAL A 171 8.75 -28.21 -4.92
N GLY A 172 8.81 -27.03 -4.29
CA GLY A 172 8.31 -26.83 -2.93
C GLY A 172 7.97 -25.38 -2.62
N GLU A 173 6.92 -25.17 -1.82
CA GLU A 173 6.48 -23.85 -1.34
C GLU A 173 6.42 -23.79 0.20
N GLY A 174 6.70 -22.62 0.76
CA GLY A 174 6.61 -22.40 2.21
C GLY A 174 6.41 -20.94 2.58
N PHE A 175 5.83 -20.71 3.75
CA PHE A 175 5.75 -19.40 4.40
C PHE A 175 5.84 -19.57 5.92
N HIS A 176 6.23 -18.52 6.64
CA HIS A 176 6.23 -18.52 8.10
C HIS A 176 4.82 -18.17 8.61
N PRO A 177 4.08 -19.07 9.28
CA PRO A 177 2.67 -18.84 9.58
C PRO A 177 2.43 -18.04 10.87
N LYS A 178 3.30 -18.20 11.88
CA LYS A 178 3.17 -17.56 13.21
C LYS A 178 4.47 -17.69 14.01
N ALA A 179 4.76 -16.72 14.87
CA ALA A 179 5.91 -16.73 15.76
C ALA A 179 6.08 -18.09 16.50
N GLY A 180 7.31 -18.63 16.48
CA GLY A 180 7.64 -19.91 17.10
C GLY A 180 7.34 -21.16 16.26
N GLN A 181 6.61 -21.04 15.15
CA GLN A 181 6.52 -22.10 14.13
C GLN A 181 7.79 -22.12 13.25
N PRO A 182 8.03 -23.19 12.46
CA PRO A 182 9.12 -23.23 11.49
C PRO A 182 9.09 -22.03 10.52
N HIS A 183 10.26 -21.66 10.01
CA HIS A 183 10.40 -20.60 9.01
C HIS A 183 9.99 -21.10 7.61
N ALA A 184 9.85 -20.17 6.67
CA ALA A 184 9.37 -20.43 5.31
C ALA A 184 10.25 -21.45 4.57
N GLU A 185 11.57 -21.34 4.71
CA GLU A 185 12.58 -22.21 4.11
C GLU A 185 12.42 -23.66 4.59
N VAL A 186 12.09 -23.85 5.88
CA VAL A 186 11.88 -25.19 6.45
C VAL A 186 10.61 -25.84 5.87
N PHE A 187 9.56 -25.06 5.63
CA PHE A 187 8.35 -25.58 4.96
C PHE A 187 8.62 -25.90 3.49
N ALA A 188 9.25 -24.99 2.74
CA ALA A 188 9.56 -25.21 1.32
C ALA A 188 10.52 -26.41 1.10
N LEU A 189 11.51 -26.59 1.97
CA LEU A 189 12.42 -27.74 1.95
C LEU A 189 11.72 -29.07 2.25
N ARG A 190 10.71 -29.07 3.14
CA ARG A 190 9.91 -30.27 3.42
C ARG A 190 9.00 -30.65 2.26
N ASP A 191 8.44 -29.65 1.58
CA ASP A 191 7.57 -29.82 0.41
C ASP A 191 8.37 -30.34 -0.79
N ALA A 192 9.58 -29.80 -1.01
CA ALA A 192 10.50 -30.26 -2.06
C ALA A 192 11.13 -31.63 -1.81
N GLY A 193 11.41 -31.98 -0.55
CA GLY A 193 12.13 -33.21 -0.19
C GLY A 193 13.46 -33.33 -0.95
N ASP A 194 13.73 -34.50 -1.52
CA ASP A 194 14.95 -34.79 -2.29
C ASP A 194 15.09 -33.93 -3.57
N LEU A 195 14.01 -33.28 -4.03
CA LEU A 195 14.08 -32.35 -5.17
C LEU A 195 14.81 -31.04 -4.82
N ALA A 196 15.07 -30.75 -3.54
CA ALA A 196 15.86 -29.58 -3.13
C ALA A 196 17.36 -29.68 -3.52
N GLU A 197 17.92 -30.89 -3.66
CA GLU A 197 19.33 -31.06 -4.02
C GLU A 197 19.59 -30.52 -5.43
N ASN A 198 20.59 -29.65 -5.56
CA ASN A 198 20.93 -28.86 -6.75
C ASN A 198 19.85 -27.89 -7.27
N ALA A 199 18.79 -27.62 -6.49
CA ALA A 199 17.74 -26.65 -6.83
C ALA A 199 18.16 -25.19 -6.57
N THR A 200 17.35 -24.23 -7.02
CA THR A 200 17.43 -22.82 -6.59
C THR A 200 16.34 -22.53 -5.55
N ALA A 201 16.71 -21.96 -4.41
CA ALA A 201 15.76 -21.47 -3.41
C ALA A 201 15.58 -19.96 -3.53
N TYR A 202 14.35 -19.49 -3.63
CA TYR A 202 13.97 -18.08 -3.60
C TYR A 202 13.36 -17.79 -2.23
N VAL A 203 13.79 -16.72 -1.57
CA VAL A 203 13.32 -16.37 -0.22
C VAL A 203 13.17 -14.86 -0.06
N SER A 204 12.05 -14.40 0.50
CA SER A 204 11.73 -12.96 0.55
C SER A 204 12.57 -12.14 1.53
N LEU A 205 13.32 -12.79 2.42
CA LEU A 205 14.19 -12.19 3.43
C LEU A 205 15.45 -13.06 3.60
N GLU A 206 16.57 -12.49 4.02
CA GLU A 206 17.80 -13.25 4.32
C GLU A 206 17.54 -14.44 5.27
N PRO A 207 17.98 -15.67 4.92
CA PRO A 207 17.86 -16.85 5.79
C PRO A 207 18.60 -16.68 7.12
N CYS A 208 17.94 -16.99 8.23
CA CYS A 208 18.53 -16.78 9.55
C CYS A 208 19.79 -17.65 9.79
N HIS A 209 20.81 -17.04 10.40
CA HIS A 209 22.09 -17.67 10.77
C HIS A 209 22.13 -18.17 12.22
N HIS A 210 21.34 -17.59 13.13
CA HIS A 210 21.44 -17.81 14.57
C HIS A 210 20.50 -18.92 15.07
N TYR A 211 20.88 -19.56 16.18
CA TYR A 211 20.03 -20.50 16.91
C TYR A 211 19.03 -19.71 17.76
N GLY A 212 17.76 -19.72 17.35
CA GLY A 212 16.66 -19.10 18.09
C GLY A 212 15.75 -20.15 18.71
N ARG A 213 14.43 -19.96 18.58
CA ARG A 213 13.41 -21.00 18.88
C ARG A 213 13.49 -22.19 17.93
N THR A 214 14.11 -22.01 16.77
CA THR A 214 14.34 -23.02 15.72
C THR A 214 15.81 -22.96 15.25
N PRO A 215 16.34 -24.05 14.65
CA PRO A 215 17.67 -24.05 14.04
C PRO A 215 17.81 -23.04 12.88
N PRO A 216 19.04 -22.66 12.50
CA PRO A 216 19.30 -21.72 11.40
C PRO A 216 18.80 -22.22 10.04
N CYS A 217 18.17 -21.35 9.27
CA CYS A 217 17.69 -21.71 7.92
C CYS A 217 18.82 -21.76 6.89
N SER A 218 19.91 -21.00 7.09
CA SER A 218 21.13 -21.16 6.31
C SER A 218 21.70 -22.59 6.41
N GLU A 219 21.64 -23.21 7.60
CA GLU A 219 22.10 -24.61 7.79
C GLU A 219 21.17 -25.61 7.10
N ALA A 220 19.86 -25.37 7.12
CA ALA A 220 18.89 -26.23 6.44
C ALA A 220 19.10 -26.24 4.92
N LEU A 221 19.33 -25.06 4.31
CA LEU A 221 19.64 -24.91 2.88
C LEU A 221 20.95 -25.59 2.50
N ILE A 222 22.01 -25.43 3.31
CA ILE A 222 23.30 -26.11 3.11
C ILE A 222 23.15 -27.63 3.20
N LYS A 223 22.43 -28.14 4.21
CA LYS A 223 22.18 -29.57 4.40
C LYS A 223 21.38 -30.17 3.24
N ALA A 224 20.44 -29.40 2.68
CA ALA A 224 19.68 -29.78 1.49
C ALA A 224 20.47 -29.65 0.17
N LYS A 225 21.67 -29.06 0.21
CA LYS A 225 22.55 -28.85 -0.94
C LYS A 225 21.85 -28.13 -2.10
N VAL A 226 21.12 -27.05 -1.79
CA VAL A 226 20.64 -26.15 -2.84
C VAL A 226 21.85 -25.57 -3.58
N LYS A 227 21.76 -25.44 -4.91
CA LYS A 227 22.85 -24.91 -5.75
C LYS A 227 22.98 -23.39 -5.62
N ARG A 228 21.84 -22.72 -5.50
CA ARG A 228 21.69 -21.26 -5.58
C ARG A 228 20.60 -20.79 -4.62
N VAL A 229 20.80 -19.62 -4.00
CA VAL A 229 19.83 -18.93 -3.16
C VAL A 229 19.65 -17.51 -3.69
N VAL A 230 18.41 -17.13 -3.95
CA VAL A 230 18.01 -15.79 -4.40
C VAL A 230 17.20 -15.15 -3.29
N VAL A 231 17.66 -13.97 -2.83
CA VAL A 231 17.13 -13.29 -1.64
C VAL A 231 16.47 -11.97 -2.03
N GLY A 232 15.24 -11.76 -1.55
CA GLY A 232 14.46 -10.57 -1.84
C GLY A 232 15.07 -9.31 -1.21
N MET A 233 15.25 -9.33 0.10
CA MET A 233 15.94 -8.28 0.86
C MET A 233 16.87 -8.85 1.94
N VAL A 234 17.93 -8.12 2.27
CA VAL A 234 18.84 -8.41 3.40
C VAL A 234 18.11 -8.13 4.72
N ASP A 235 18.41 -8.88 5.78
CA ASP A 235 17.80 -8.65 7.11
C ASP A 235 18.30 -7.30 7.67
N PRO A 236 17.43 -6.34 8.03
CA PRO A 236 17.84 -5.07 8.63
C PRO A 236 18.37 -5.22 10.06
N ASN A 237 18.16 -6.36 10.72
CA ASN A 237 18.64 -6.62 12.07
C ASN A 237 20.18 -6.62 12.11
N PRO A 238 20.84 -5.67 12.81
CA PRO A 238 22.31 -5.56 12.83
C PRO A 238 23.04 -6.80 13.34
N ILE A 239 22.35 -7.67 14.09
CA ILE A 239 22.91 -8.91 14.63
C ILE A 239 22.93 -10.01 13.56
N VAL A 240 22.02 -9.98 12.59
CA VAL A 240 21.83 -11.01 11.56
C VAL A 240 22.43 -10.60 10.22
N ALA A 241 22.29 -9.33 9.83
CA ALA A 241 22.59 -8.78 8.52
C ALA A 241 23.85 -9.37 7.86
N SER A 242 23.66 -9.93 6.66
CA SER A 242 24.66 -10.60 5.81
C SER A 242 25.27 -11.90 6.34
N LYS A 243 25.16 -12.25 7.62
CA LYS A 243 25.79 -13.48 8.17
C LYS A 243 25.14 -14.75 7.64
N GLY A 244 23.85 -14.72 7.32
CA GLY A 244 23.17 -15.83 6.65
C GLY A 244 23.70 -16.01 5.24
N LEU A 245 23.86 -14.90 4.51
CA LEU A 245 24.38 -14.88 3.15
C LEU A 245 25.84 -15.35 3.07
N ASP A 246 26.70 -14.87 3.97
CA ASP A 246 28.12 -15.22 4.00
C ASP A 246 28.30 -16.71 4.28
N ARG A 247 27.54 -17.27 5.23
CA ARG A 247 27.58 -18.71 5.51
C ARG A 247 27.14 -19.57 4.31
N LEU A 248 26.20 -19.10 3.49
CA LEU A 248 25.80 -19.78 2.26
C LEU A 248 26.95 -19.73 1.22
N ARG A 249 27.59 -18.56 1.05
CA ARG A 249 28.74 -18.38 0.15
C ARG A 249 29.93 -19.25 0.56
N ASP A 250 30.25 -19.29 1.86
CA ASP A 250 31.33 -20.12 2.43
C ASP A 250 31.10 -21.63 2.21
N ALA A 251 29.83 -22.05 2.14
CA ALA A 251 29.43 -23.42 1.80
C ALA A 251 29.45 -23.70 0.27
N GLY A 252 29.84 -22.74 -0.56
CA GLY A 252 29.92 -22.87 -2.02
C GLY A 252 28.58 -22.67 -2.75
N ILE A 253 27.56 -22.12 -2.08
CA ILE A 253 26.25 -21.84 -2.68
C ILE A 253 26.27 -20.47 -3.38
N GLU A 254 25.73 -20.41 -4.60
CA GLU A 254 25.59 -19.16 -5.33
C GLU A 254 24.52 -18.27 -4.67
N VAL A 255 24.84 -17.01 -4.33
CA VAL A 255 23.89 -16.11 -3.64
C VAL A 255 23.65 -14.83 -4.44
N THR A 256 22.39 -14.59 -4.81
CA THR A 256 21.90 -13.35 -5.42
C THR A 256 20.99 -12.61 -4.43
N THR A 257 21.05 -11.27 -4.38
CA THR A 257 20.30 -10.43 -3.42
C THR A 257 19.65 -9.23 -4.10
N GLY A 258 18.53 -8.74 -3.56
CA GLY A 258 17.89 -7.49 -4.01
C GLY A 258 16.86 -7.68 -5.13
N VAL A 259 16.40 -8.92 -5.35
CA VAL A 259 15.35 -9.21 -6.35
C VAL A 259 14.00 -8.81 -5.77
N GLU A 260 13.23 -7.97 -6.48
CA GLU A 260 11.93 -7.46 -5.98
C GLU A 260 12.02 -6.79 -4.58
N GLU A 261 13.18 -6.22 -4.24
CA GLU A 261 13.51 -5.75 -2.88
C GLU A 261 12.45 -4.78 -2.31
N GLU A 262 11.94 -3.86 -3.13
CA GLU A 262 10.90 -2.90 -2.74
C GLU A 262 9.52 -3.55 -2.50
N SER A 263 9.28 -4.76 -3.02
CA SER A 263 8.11 -5.57 -2.69
C SER A 263 8.30 -6.26 -1.33
N CYS A 264 9.48 -6.83 -1.10
CA CYS A 264 9.85 -7.48 0.16
C CYS A 264 9.95 -6.50 1.35
N LYS A 265 10.46 -5.28 1.11
CA LYS A 265 10.48 -4.20 2.11
C LYS A 265 9.08 -3.76 2.50
N ARG A 266 8.20 -3.48 1.53
CA ARG A 266 6.79 -3.09 1.81
C ARG A 266 6.00 -4.19 2.51
N LEU A 267 6.30 -5.47 2.25
CA LEU A 267 5.71 -6.58 2.99
C LEU A 267 6.06 -6.54 4.48
N ASN A 268 7.24 -6.06 4.85
CA ASN A 268 7.77 -6.10 6.22
C ASN A 268 8.05 -4.69 6.80
N GLU A 269 7.38 -3.63 6.34
CA GLU A 269 7.71 -2.24 6.69
C GLU A 269 7.75 -2.00 8.21
N ALA A 270 6.78 -2.56 8.93
CA ALA A 270 6.70 -2.51 10.38
C ALA A 270 7.83 -3.26 11.10
N TYR A 271 8.16 -4.47 10.64
CA TYR A 271 9.27 -5.26 11.16
C TYR A 271 10.61 -4.55 10.95
N ILE A 272 10.83 -4.00 9.75
CA ILE A 272 12.05 -3.28 9.38
C ILE A 272 12.23 -2.06 10.28
N HIS A 273 11.18 -1.26 10.44
CA HIS A 273 11.20 -0.12 11.34
C HIS A 273 11.57 -0.54 12.76
N ARG A 274 10.92 -1.57 13.31
CA ARG A 274 11.21 -2.07 14.66
C ARG A 274 12.64 -2.59 14.82
N MET A 275 13.21 -3.25 13.82
CA MET A 275 14.62 -3.70 13.87
C MET A 275 15.62 -2.53 13.83
N LEU A 276 15.27 -1.41 13.17
CA LEU A 276 16.14 -0.25 13.02
C LEU A 276 16.00 0.78 14.16
N THR A 277 14.81 0.95 14.73
CA THR A 277 14.50 1.99 15.74
C THR A 277 14.26 1.44 17.13
N GLY A 278 13.97 0.14 17.25
CA GLY A 278 13.51 -0.48 18.50
C GLY A 278 12.02 -0.24 18.80
N ASN A 279 11.29 0.56 18.01
CA ASN A 279 9.91 0.95 18.27
C ASN A 279 8.92 0.32 17.27
N PRO A 280 7.62 0.16 17.62
CA PRO A 280 6.59 -0.20 16.66
C PRO A 280 6.39 0.90 15.61
N PHE A 281 6.08 0.50 14.37
CA PHE A 281 5.76 1.41 13.27
C PHE A 281 4.35 1.97 13.43
N VAL A 282 4.23 3.30 13.44
CA VAL A 282 2.96 3.99 13.70
C VAL A 282 2.38 4.57 12.41
N THR A 283 1.13 4.18 12.16
CA THR A 283 0.32 4.70 11.06
C THR A 283 -0.82 5.52 11.62
N MET A 284 -0.94 6.78 11.21
CA MET A 284 -2.10 7.61 11.50
C MET A 284 -3.17 7.41 10.42
N ARG A 285 -4.41 7.13 10.80
CA ARG A 285 -5.54 6.98 9.88
C ARG A 285 -6.68 7.94 10.24
N TYR A 286 -7.31 8.55 9.23
CA TYR A 286 -8.46 9.45 9.42
C TYR A 286 -9.32 9.56 8.15
N SER A 287 -10.54 10.08 8.31
CA SER A 287 -11.46 10.40 7.20
C SER A 287 -11.51 11.91 6.92
N ILE A 288 -11.68 12.31 5.65
CA ILE A 288 -12.01 13.68 5.24
C ILE A 288 -13.10 13.72 4.16
N SER A 289 -13.79 14.85 4.07
CA SER A 289 -14.66 15.22 2.95
C SER A 289 -13.84 15.61 1.70
N VAL A 290 -14.46 15.72 0.51
CA VAL A 290 -13.74 16.16 -0.71
C VAL A 290 -13.22 17.59 -0.61
N ASN A 291 -13.79 18.41 0.27
CA ASN A 291 -13.33 19.77 0.58
C ASN A 291 -12.40 19.85 1.81
N GLY A 292 -11.94 18.71 2.35
CA GLY A 292 -10.87 18.65 3.35
C GLY A 292 -11.28 18.79 4.81
N HIS A 293 -12.58 18.65 5.12
CA HIS A 293 -13.08 18.69 6.50
C HIS A 293 -12.94 17.30 7.12
N PHE A 294 -12.47 17.23 8.38
CA PHE A 294 -12.33 15.98 9.11
C PHE A 294 -13.70 15.34 9.37
N LEU A 295 -13.78 14.01 9.26
CA LEU A 295 -15.00 13.22 9.43
C LEU A 295 -14.79 12.10 10.46
N ASP A 296 -15.81 11.84 11.29
CA ASP A 296 -15.89 10.69 12.21
C ASP A 296 -16.28 9.39 11.47
N GLN A 297 -17.04 9.52 10.38
CA GLN A 297 -17.58 8.37 9.65
C GLN A 297 -16.58 7.70 8.69
N LEU A 298 -16.72 6.38 8.58
CA LEU A 298 -16.18 5.56 7.49
C LEU A 298 -17.17 5.58 6.33
N GLY A 299 -16.71 5.49 5.07
CA GLY A 299 -17.63 5.35 3.95
C GLY A 299 -18.21 3.92 3.81
N GLU A 300 -19.18 3.74 2.91
CA GLU A 300 -19.93 2.48 2.88
C GLU A 300 -19.07 1.27 2.48
N GLY A 301 -19.17 0.20 3.28
CA GLY A 301 -18.59 -1.09 2.98
C GLY A 301 -17.09 -1.23 3.27
N VAL A 302 -16.38 -0.15 3.61
CA VAL A 302 -14.92 -0.22 3.85
C VAL A 302 -14.54 -1.05 5.08
N ALA A 303 -15.45 -1.19 6.04
CA ALA A 303 -15.31 -2.04 7.22
C ALA A 303 -15.86 -3.48 7.03
N LYS A 304 -16.42 -3.82 5.87
CA LYS A 304 -16.83 -5.20 5.51
C LYS A 304 -15.62 -5.97 4.94
N SER A 305 -15.70 -7.30 4.87
CA SER A 305 -14.63 -8.12 4.26
C SER A 305 -14.33 -7.65 2.82
N GLY A 306 -13.04 -7.56 2.50
CA GLY A 306 -12.53 -6.99 1.25
C GLY A 306 -12.45 -5.46 1.22
N GLY A 307 -13.06 -4.77 2.20
CA GLY A 307 -12.96 -3.32 2.38
C GLY A 307 -11.62 -2.91 2.99
N TYR A 308 -11.12 -1.72 2.62
CA TYR A 308 -9.75 -1.33 3.00
C TYR A 308 -9.55 -1.22 4.52
N TYR A 309 -10.57 -0.82 5.29
CA TYR A 309 -10.45 -0.66 6.74
C TYR A 309 -10.46 -2.02 7.44
N SER A 310 -11.27 -2.98 6.96
CA SER A 310 -11.22 -4.38 7.40
C SER A 310 -9.84 -5.02 7.16
N GLN A 311 -9.24 -4.76 5.99
CA GLN A 311 -7.86 -5.17 5.66
C GLN A 311 -6.83 -4.48 6.57
N LEU A 312 -6.95 -3.17 6.77
CA LEU A 312 -6.04 -2.40 7.62
C LEU A 312 -6.07 -2.88 9.08
N LEU A 313 -7.24 -3.26 9.60
CA LEU A 313 -7.35 -3.87 10.93
C LEU A 313 -6.67 -5.25 11.01
N GLN A 314 -6.66 -6.04 9.92
CA GLN A 314 -5.96 -7.33 9.86
C GLN A 314 -4.43 -7.16 9.77
N GLU A 315 -3.96 -6.08 9.15
CA GLU A 315 -2.54 -5.83 8.90
C GLU A 315 -1.75 -5.38 10.15
N TYR A 316 -2.43 -4.83 11.16
CA TYR A 316 -1.79 -4.18 12.31
C TYR A 316 -1.88 -5.03 13.59
N ASP A 317 -0.86 -4.94 14.43
CA ASP A 317 -0.80 -5.68 15.69
C ASP A 317 -1.65 -5.03 16.80
N ALA A 318 -1.77 -3.69 16.77
CA ALA A 318 -2.61 -2.92 17.68
C ALA A 318 -3.26 -1.70 17.00
N ILE A 319 -4.36 -1.23 17.60
CA ILE A 319 -5.06 0.00 17.24
C ILE A 319 -5.27 0.88 18.48
N ILE A 320 -4.97 2.17 18.37
CA ILE A 320 -5.23 3.20 19.38
C ILE A 320 -6.52 3.93 19.01
N LEU A 321 -7.44 4.04 19.98
CA LEU A 321 -8.77 4.63 19.87
C LEU A 321 -9.03 5.63 21.00
N SER A 322 -9.81 6.67 20.70
CA SER A 322 -10.40 7.53 21.72
C SER A 322 -11.52 6.80 22.48
N SER A 323 -11.60 6.99 23.80
CA SER A 323 -12.71 6.47 24.61
C SER A 323 -14.07 6.97 24.11
N SER A 324 -14.13 8.24 23.71
CA SER A 324 -15.33 8.88 23.18
C SER A 324 -15.85 8.18 21.91
N SER A 325 -14.96 7.76 21.02
CA SER A 325 -15.33 7.04 19.79
C SER A 325 -16.09 5.74 20.05
N ILE A 326 -15.83 5.07 21.18
CA ILE A 326 -16.43 3.78 21.53
C ILE A 326 -17.79 4.00 22.19
N ILE A 327 -17.90 5.05 23.01
CA ILE A 327 -19.16 5.50 23.64
C ILE A 327 -20.15 5.97 22.55
N GLU A 328 -19.71 6.83 21.64
CA GLU A 328 -20.53 7.45 20.59
C GLU A 328 -21.02 6.43 19.55
N ASN A 329 -20.17 5.49 19.14
CA ASN A 329 -20.48 4.50 18.10
C ASN A 329 -20.92 3.12 18.63
N ALA A 330 -20.96 2.94 19.96
CA ALA A 330 -21.31 1.70 20.66
C ALA A 330 -20.63 0.42 20.10
N SER A 331 -19.42 0.53 19.55
CA SER A 331 -18.73 -0.56 18.85
C SER A 331 -17.21 -0.41 18.86
N ILE A 332 -16.51 -1.54 18.98
CA ILE A 332 -15.06 -1.66 18.83
C ILE A 332 -14.76 -2.13 17.38
N PRO A 333 -13.84 -1.50 16.65
CA PRO A 333 -13.51 -1.89 15.28
C PRO A 333 -12.81 -3.25 15.23
N VAL A 334 -13.38 -4.17 14.45
CA VAL A 334 -12.87 -5.53 14.23
C VAL A 334 -12.77 -5.83 12.74
N SER A 335 -11.67 -6.45 12.32
CA SER A 335 -11.49 -6.92 10.95
C SER A 335 -12.55 -7.98 10.63
N GLN A 336 -13.14 -7.89 9.44
CA GLN A 336 -14.11 -8.85 8.93
C GLN A 336 -13.48 -9.87 7.98
N GLU A 337 -12.16 -9.87 7.81
CA GLU A 337 -11.49 -10.86 6.97
C GLU A 337 -11.52 -12.27 7.59
N ALA A 338 -11.68 -13.28 6.73
CA ALA A 338 -11.82 -14.66 7.16
C ALA A 338 -10.56 -15.15 7.88
N GLY A 339 -10.71 -15.47 9.18
CA GLY A 339 -9.59 -15.91 10.03
C GLY A 339 -8.64 -14.77 10.46
N ALA A 340 -9.06 -13.51 10.39
CA ALA A 340 -8.28 -12.38 10.88
C ALA A 340 -7.88 -12.55 12.35
N ASN A 341 -6.57 -12.41 12.63
CA ASN A 341 -6.10 -12.14 13.97
C ASN A 341 -6.47 -10.69 14.31
N GLN A 342 -7.32 -10.48 15.31
CA GLN A 342 -7.79 -9.14 15.66
C GLN A 342 -6.68 -8.33 16.35
N PRO A 343 -6.52 -7.03 16.02
CA PRO A 343 -5.52 -6.18 16.64
C PRO A 343 -5.81 -6.02 18.14
N LEU A 344 -4.74 -5.88 18.93
CA LEU A 344 -4.85 -5.47 20.33
C LEU A 344 -5.44 -4.06 20.37
N GLN A 345 -6.52 -3.90 21.12
CA GLN A 345 -7.31 -2.66 21.17
C GLN A 345 -6.79 -1.81 22.32
N ILE A 346 -6.39 -0.56 22.04
CA ILE A 346 -5.85 0.38 23.02
C ILE A 346 -6.80 1.56 23.13
N ILE A 347 -7.57 1.63 24.22
CA ILE A 347 -8.45 2.76 24.51
C ILE A 347 -7.68 3.80 25.31
N ILE A 348 -7.70 5.05 24.86
CA ILE A 348 -7.23 6.19 25.64
C ILE A 348 -8.43 6.86 26.31
N ALA A 349 -8.44 6.86 27.64
CA ALA A 349 -9.48 7.50 28.44
C ALA A 349 -8.83 8.51 29.40
N ARG A 350 -8.92 9.80 29.06
CA ARG A 350 -8.37 10.89 29.86
C ARG A 350 -9.48 11.70 30.48
N ASN A 351 -9.25 12.23 31.68
CA ASN A 351 -10.22 13.06 32.40
C ASN A 351 -11.62 12.40 32.57
N SER A 352 -11.72 11.07 32.43
CA SER A 352 -12.96 10.32 32.51
C SER A 352 -13.57 10.45 33.90
N SER A 353 -14.56 11.34 34.02
CA SER A 353 -15.26 11.63 35.28
C SER A 353 -16.45 10.70 35.52
N SER A 354 -16.58 9.67 34.69
CA SER A 354 -17.64 8.66 34.70
C SER A 354 -17.03 7.31 34.33
N PRO A 355 -17.62 6.18 34.77
CA PRO A 355 -17.15 4.85 34.38
C PRO A 355 -17.07 4.71 32.86
N ILE A 356 -16.02 4.05 32.38
CA ILE A 356 -15.92 3.72 30.95
C ILE A 356 -16.89 2.57 30.70
N GLN A 357 -18.00 2.89 30.05
CA GLN A 357 -18.98 1.90 29.62
C GLN A 357 -18.50 1.26 28.33
N ILE A 358 -18.18 -0.03 28.41
CA ILE A 358 -17.77 -0.82 27.25
C ILE A 358 -18.99 -1.61 26.78
N PRO A 359 -19.50 -1.35 25.55
CA PRO A 359 -20.68 -2.03 25.02
C PRO A 359 -20.54 -3.56 25.11
N ALA A 360 -21.64 -4.28 25.31
CA ALA A 360 -21.64 -5.74 25.24
C ALA A 360 -21.14 -6.20 23.87
N LEU A 361 -19.87 -6.65 23.84
CA LEU A 361 -19.22 -7.04 22.60
C LEU A 361 -19.89 -8.33 22.10
N THR A 362 -20.54 -8.23 20.94
CA THR A 362 -21.44 -9.28 20.43
C THR A 362 -20.72 -10.44 19.73
N MET A 363 -19.41 -10.33 19.54
CA MET A 363 -18.61 -11.30 18.78
C MET A 363 -17.33 -11.68 19.52
N GLU A 364 -17.10 -12.99 19.67
CA GLU A 364 -15.77 -13.53 19.96
C GLU A 364 -15.10 -14.04 18.67
N PRO A 365 -13.75 -14.06 18.60
CA PRO A 365 -12.80 -13.52 19.56
C PRO A 365 -12.39 -12.08 19.20
N ILE A 366 -12.46 -11.17 20.16
CA ILE A 366 -11.85 -9.84 20.04
C ILE A 366 -10.40 -9.94 20.52
N GLY A 367 -9.54 -9.05 20.01
CA GLY A 367 -8.17 -8.92 20.52
C GLY A 367 -8.16 -8.55 22.01
N LYS A 368 -7.00 -8.65 22.65
CA LYS A 368 -6.84 -8.16 24.03
C LYS A 368 -7.19 -6.67 24.08
N LEU A 369 -7.91 -6.24 25.12
CA LEU A 369 -8.31 -4.85 25.30
C LEU A 369 -7.51 -4.21 26.43
N ILE A 370 -6.83 -3.11 26.14
CA ILE A 370 -6.03 -2.34 27.09
C ILE A 370 -6.63 -0.94 27.20
N ILE A 371 -6.84 -0.45 28.41
CA ILE A 371 -7.31 0.90 28.68
C ILE A 371 -6.18 1.67 29.35
N PHE A 372 -5.68 2.71 28.69
CA PHE A 372 -4.78 3.67 29.30
C PHE A 372 -5.62 4.79 29.92
N SER A 373 -5.44 5.04 31.22
CA SER A 373 -6.15 6.09 31.95
C SER A 373 -5.23 6.92 32.84
N ASP A 374 -5.61 8.19 33.05
CA ASP A 374 -4.90 9.13 33.90
C ASP A 374 -5.26 8.97 35.39
N LYS A 375 -6.27 8.15 35.69
CA LYS A 375 -6.80 7.89 37.05
C LYS A 375 -7.27 6.45 37.18
N GLU A 376 -7.36 5.95 38.41
CA GLU A 376 -8.11 4.71 38.68
C GLU A 376 -9.56 4.89 38.21
N THR A 377 -9.93 4.14 37.19
CA THR A 377 -11.25 4.26 36.53
C THR A 377 -12.00 2.95 36.65
N THR A 378 -13.23 3.00 37.17
CA THR A 378 -14.12 1.85 37.18
C THR A 378 -14.56 1.54 35.76
N VAL A 379 -14.30 0.32 35.30
CA VAL A 379 -14.78 -0.17 34.00
C VAL A 379 -16.12 -0.86 34.21
N GLU A 380 -17.18 -0.31 33.63
CA GLU A 380 -18.50 -0.94 33.66
C GLU A 380 -18.66 -1.84 32.44
N LEU A 381 -18.84 -3.14 32.69
CA LEU A 381 -19.00 -4.15 31.66
C LEU A 381 -20.43 -4.68 31.66
N GLU A 382 -21.11 -4.59 30.52
CA GLU A 382 -22.45 -5.16 30.35
C GLU A 382 -22.46 -6.71 30.48
N ARG A 383 -21.29 -7.36 30.31
CA ARG A 383 -21.06 -8.79 30.55
C ARG A 383 -19.64 -9.05 31.04
N ALA A 384 -19.43 -10.14 31.77
CA ALA A 384 -18.10 -10.55 32.24
C ALA A 384 -17.17 -10.92 31.08
N HIS A 385 -16.36 -9.97 30.62
CA HIS A 385 -15.31 -10.18 29.61
C HIS A 385 -13.98 -10.48 30.30
N THR A 386 -13.38 -11.63 29.99
CA THR A 386 -12.00 -11.95 30.39
C THR A 386 -11.02 -11.37 29.37
N GLY A 387 -10.04 -10.57 29.81
CA GLY A 387 -8.99 -10.04 28.93
C GLY A 387 -8.98 -8.52 28.74
N ILE A 388 -9.67 -7.78 29.60
CA ILE A 388 -9.55 -6.32 29.72
C ILE A 388 -8.49 -6.01 30.78
N GLU A 389 -7.51 -5.18 30.44
CA GLU A 389 -6.45 -4.72 31.34
C GLU A 389 -6.46 -3.18 31.38
N THR A 390 -6.30 -2.61 32.57
CA THR A 390 -6.22 -1.15 32.75
C THR A 390 -4.81 -0.78 33.16
N VAL A 391 -4.18 0.13 32.41
CA VAL A 391 -2.86 0.69 32.68
C VAL A 391 -3.07 2.14 33.11
N VAL A 392 -2.84 2.42 34.39
CA VAL A 392 -2.95 3.78 34.95
C VAL A 392 -1.58 4.46 34.86
N LEU A 393 -1.51 5.64 34.23
CA LEU A 393 -0.29 6.44 34.10
C LEU A 393 -0.58 7.91 34.38
N ASP A 394 0.23 8.55 35.23
CA ASP A 394 0.14 10.00 35.51
C ASP A 394 0.24 10.87 34.25
N GLN A 395 0.93 10.38 33.21
CA GLN A 395 1.01 10.98 31.88
C GLN A 395 0.91 9.91 30.80
N ILE A 396 -0.21 9.89 30.08
CA ILE A 396 -0.39 9.04 28.90
C ILE A 396 0.22 9.77 27.69
N ASN A 397 1.36 9.32 27.18
CA ASN A 397 1.96 9.84 25.95
C ASN A 397 2.21 8.70 24.94
N LEU A 398 2.59 9.05 23.70
CA LEU A 398 2.70 8.03 22.65
C LEU A 398 3.90 7.10 22.91
N GLU A 399 5.01 7.62 23.41
CA GLU A 399 6.20 6.82 23.75
C GLU A 399 5.89 5.71 24.76
N ALA A 400 5.14 6.01 25.84
CA ALA A 400 4.77 5.02 26.85
C ALA A 400 3.88 3.89 26.29
N ILE A 401 2.98 4.21 25.36
CA ILE A 401 2.15 3.21 24.67
C ILE A 401 2.99 2.38 23.70
N LEU A 402 3.94 3.00 22.98
CA LEU A 402 4.85 2.30 22.08
C LEU A 402 5.82 1.40 22.83
N GLU A 403 6.30 1.81 24.01
CA GLU A 403 7.10 0.98 24.91
C GLU A 403 6.30 -0.23 25.41
N PHE A 404 5.05 -0.02 25.85
CA PHE A 404 4.13 -1.12 26.17
C PHE A 404 3.96 -2.07 24.99
N CYS A 405 3.63 -1.57 23.80
CA CYS A 405 3.47 -2.38 22.59
C CYS A 405 4.75 -3.17 22.24
N ASN A 406 5.92 -2.53 22.37
CA ASN A 406 7.21 -3.16 22.12
C ASN A 406 7.51 -4.28 23.13
N SER A 407 7.14 -4.10 24.40
CA SER A 407 7.28 -5.13 25.46
C SER A 407 6.45 -6.39 25.15
N GLN A 408 5.28 -6.21 24.49
CA GLN A 408 4.43 -7.31 24.03
C GLN A 408 4.91 -7.91 22.70
N GLY A 409 5.96 -7.36 22.07
CA GLY A 409 6.51 -7.82 20.79
C GLY A 409 5.72 -7.38 19.57
N LEU A 410 4.90 -6.33 19.68
CA LEU A 410 4.14 -5.79 18.55
C LEU A 410 5.08 -4.99 17.63
N CYS A 411 4.86 -5.09 16.32
CA CYS A 411 5.66 -4.42 15.29
C CYS A 411 4.96 -3.17 14.74
N SER A 412 3.63 -3.07 14.85
CA SER A 412 2.81 -2.05 14.18
C SER A 412 1.67 -1.54 15.07
N VAL A 413 1.37 -0.24 14.97
CA VAL A 413 0.30 0.43 15.70
C VAL A 413 -0.48 1.36 14.77
N LEU A 414 -1.79 1.20 14.72
CA LEU A 414 -2.71 2.07 13.98
C LEU A 414 -3.29 3.12 14.93
N LEU A 415 -2.95 4.39 14.77
CA LEU A 415 -3.62 5.50 15.45
C LEU A 415 -4.82 5.92 14.59
N ASP A 416 -6.00 5.43 14.93
CA ASP A 416 -7.24 5.73 14.20
C ASP A 416 -7.95 6.94 14.82
N LEU A 417 -7.90 8.06 14.10
CA LEU A 417 -8.56 9.29 14.50
C LEU A 417 -10.04 9.19 14.10
N LYS A 418 -10.83 8.59 15.00
CA LYS A 418 -12.29 8.46 14.92
C LYS A 418 -12.94 8.99 16.20
N GLY A 419 -14.22 9.36 16.12
CA GLY A 419 -14.99 9.98 17.21
C GLY A 419 -14.49 11.36 17.62
N ASN A 420 -14.92 11.82 18.80
CA ASN A 420 -14.26 12.93 19.48
C ASN A 420 -12.82 12.53 19.87
N ILE A 421 -11.84 13.22 19.30
CA ILE A 421 -10.40 12.93 19.45
C ILE A 421 -9.71 13.65 20.62
N GLY A 422 -10.44 14.37 21.48
CA GLY A 422 -9.84 15.14 22.58
C GLY A 422 -8.93 14.32 23.51
N ASP A 423 -9.28 13.05 23.74
CA ASP A 423 -8.48 12.11 24.54
C ASP A 423 -7.14 11.74 23.88
N ILE A 424 -7.05 11.82 22.55
CA ILE A 424 -5.87 11.42 21.75
C ILE A 424 -5.16 12.61 21.08
N GLU A 425 -5.63 13.83 21.29
CA GLU A 425 -5.09 15.03 20.62
C GLU A 425 -3.65 15.35 21.04
N GLU A 426 -3.33 15.27 22.33
CA GLU A 426 -1.95 15.46 22.81
C GLU A 426 -1.04 14.31 22.37
N LEU A 427 -1.56 13.08 22.27
CA LEU A 427 -0.80 11.93 21.74
C LEU A 427 -0.44 12.12 20.26
N LEU A 428 -1.36 12.68 19.48
CA LEU A 428 -1.11 13.07 18.09
C LEU A 428 -0.08 14.19 18.01
N GLN A 429 -0.17 15.22 18.87
CA GLN A 429 0.82 16.30 18.91
C GLN A 429 2.22 15.77 19.29
N ASP A 430 2.31 14.99 20.36
CA ASP A 430 3.53 14.34 20.84
C ASP A 430 4.19 13.48 19.75
N GLY A 431 3.38 12.66 19.08
CA GLY A 431 3.81 11.81 17.97
C GLY A 431 4.35 12.60 16.77
N ILE A 432 3.82 13.79 16.50
CA ILE A 432 4.30 14.66 15.43
C ILE A 432 5.57 15.41 15.84
N GLU A 433 5.63 15.96 17.05
CA GLU A 433 6.79 16.71 17.54
C GLU A 433 8.03 15.80 17.67
N LYS A 434 7.85 14.57 18.16
CA LYS A 434 8.91 13.56 18.29
C LYS A 434 9.18 12.75 17.01
N ASN A 435 8.36 12.91 15.96
CA ASN A 435 8.47 12.20 14.67
C ASN A 435 8.26 10.67 14.82
N LEU A 436 7.34 10.28 15.70
CA LEU A 436 6.95 8.89 15.98
C LEU A 436 5.95 8.32 14.96
N LEU A 437 5.36 9.15 14.10
CA LEU A 437 4.49 8.72 13.00
C LEU A 437 5.29 8.47 11.72
N GLN A 438 5.11 7.32 11.06
CA GLN A 438 5.83 7.00 9.81
C GLN A 438 4.92 7.00 8.58
N LYS A 439 3.65 6.63 8.72
CA LYS A 439 2.71 6.48 7.61
C LYS A 439 1.39 7.20 7.91
N ILE A 440 0.72 7.65 6.86
CA ILE A 440 -0.65 8.16 6.92
C ILE A 440 -1.57 7.42 5.94
N VAL A 441 -2.81 7.21 6.37
CA VAL A 441 -3.91 6.66 5.57
C VAL A 441 -5.10 7.60 5.65
N ILE A 442 -5.48 8.23 4.55
CA ILE A 442 -6.57 9.20 4.48
C ILE A 442 -7.71 8.61 3.68
N GLU A 443 -8.89 8.44 4.27
CA GLU A 443 -10.11 8.13 3.51
C GLU A 443 -10.75 9.43 3.04
N VAL A 444 -10.84 9.65 1.73
CA VAL A 444 -11.56 10.78 1.13
C VAL A 444 -12.94 10.30 0.71
N LEU A 445 -13.95 10.72 1.47
CA LEU A 445 -15.36 10.41 1.20
C LEU A 445 -15.93 11.39 0.16
N PRO A 446 -16.83 10.95 -0.74
CA PRO A 446 -17.45 11.78 -1.79
C PRO A 446 -18.52 12.76 -1.26
N LEU A 447 -18.26 13.36 -0.09
CA LEU A 447 -19.17 14.26 0.64
C LEU A 447 -18.61 15.69 0.62
N TRP A 448 -19.51 16.68 0.55
CA TRP A 448 -19.16 18.09 0.69
C TRP A 448 -19.68 18.63 2.02
N GLU A 449 -18.79 18.97 2.94
CA GLU A 449 -19.15 19.54 4.24
C GLU A 449 -19.35 21.05 4.14
N ALA A 450 -20.53 21.53 4.49
CA ALA A 450 -20.87 22.95 4.41
C ALA A 450 -20.41 23.76 5.63
N ASN A 451 -20.13 23.11 6.77
CA ASN A 451 -19.70 23.76 8.00
C ASN A 451 -18.17 23.78 8.13
N ASP A 452 -17.62 24.97 8.31
CA ASP A 452 -16.21 25.23 8.66
C ASP A 452 -15.83 24.78 10.09
N GLY A 453 -16.82 24.65 10.97
CA GLY A 453 -16.67 24.15 12.35
C GLY A 453 -16.31 22.66 12.50
N GLY A 454 -15.83 21.99 11.45
CA GLY A 454 -15.37 20.60 11.54
C GLY A 454 -14.19 20.44 12.49
N ASN A 455 -14.24 19.39 13.32
CA ASN A 455 -13.23 18.97 14.31
C ASN A 455 -11.92 18.45 13.65
N PHE A 456 -11.33 19.22 12.73
CA PHE A 456 -9.95 19.00 12.34
C PHE A 456 -9.08 19.28 13.56
N PRO A 457 -8.25 18.32 14.03
CA PRO A 457 -7.52 18.40 15.29
C PRO A 457 -6.84 19.76 15.44
N ILE A 458 -7.02 20.41 16.59
CA ILE A 458 -6.29 21.63 16.93
C ILE A 458 -4.79 21.32 16.88
N ALA A 459 -4.35 20.13 17.31
CA ALA A 459 -2.99 19.63 17.13
C ALA A 459 -2.50 19.73 15.66
N LEU A 460 -3.33 19.38 14.66
CA LEU A 460 -2.96 19.52 13.24
C LEU A 460 -3.05 20.96 12.72
N LYS A 461 -3.94 21.81 13.29
CA LYS A 461 -4.01 23.25 12.98
C LYS A 461 -2.87 24.06 13.61
N SER A 462 -2.38 23.64 14.78
CA SER A 462 -1.39 24.35 15.60
C SER A 462 0.05 23.96 15.28
N LEU A 463 0.25 22.99 14.37
CA LEU A 463 1.57 22.54 13.94
C LEU A 463 2.46 23.69 13.49
N ARG A 464 3.50 23.97 14.30
CA ARG A 464 4.60 24.87 13.92
C ARG A 464 5.42 24.33 12.76
N LYS A 465 5.33 23.03 12.47
CA LYS A 465 6.08 22.28 11.47
C LYS A 465 5.10 21.72 10.42
N ARG A 466 5.30 22.04 9.14
CA ARG A 466 4.56 21.36 8.06
C ARG A 466 4.98 19.89 8.01
N LEU A 467 4.00 18.99 7.96
CA LEU A 467 4.23 17.59 7.63
C LEU A 467 4.36 17.47 6.11
N GLU A 468 5.52 17.01 5.65
CA GLU A 468 5.75 16.66 4.24
C GLU A 468 5.33 15.21 4.03
N VAL A 469 4.40 14.95 3.11
CA VAL A 469 3.96 13.58 2.81
C VAL A 469 4.59 13.11 1.50
N LYS A 470 5.44 12.09 1.60
CA LYS A 470 6.17 11.47 0.51
C LYS A 470 5.40 10.26 -0.04
N ASN A 471 5.58 10.01 -1.34
CA ASN A 471 5.02 8.84 -2.03
C ASN A 471 3.50 8.67 -1.88
N LEU A 472 2.75 9.76 -1.74
CA LEU A 472 1.29 9.75 -1.61
C LEU A 472 0.63 9.09 -2.83
N LYS A 473 -0.07 7.98 -2.61
CA LYS A 473 -0.67 7.14 -3.66
C LYS A 473 -2.18 6.96 -3.43
N PRO A 474 -3.03 7.20 -4.45
CA PRO A 474 -4.45 6.90 -4.37
C PRO A 474 -4.74 5.41 -4.63
N LYS A 475 -5.69 4.85 -3.88
CA LYS A 475 -6.31 3.55 -4.06
C LYS A 475 -7.83 3.76 -4.03
N VAL A 476 -8.54 3.42 -5.10
CA VAL A 476 -10.01 3.49 -5.11
C VAL A 476 -10.55 2.35 -4.26
N SER A 477 -11.49 2.65 -3.36
CA SER A 477 -12.17 1.68 -2.50
C SER A 477 -13.65 2.00 -2.46
N SER A 478 -14.47 1.16 -3.12
CA SER A 478 -15.89 1.46 -3.37
C SER A 478 -16.07 2.82 -4.08
N GLU A 479 -16.81 3.76 -3.49
CA GLU A 479 -17.00 5.12 -3.99
C GLU A 479 -15.99 6.14 -3.41
N ASN A 480 -15.08 5.68 -2.54
CA ASN A 480 -14.13 6.51 -1.81
C ASN A 480 -12.73 6.42 -2.42
N VAL A 481 -11.89 7.43 -2.14
CA VAL A 481 -10.46 7.40 -2.48
C VAL A 481 -9.66 7.30 -1.19
N VAL A 482 -8.90 6.22 -1.03
CA VAL A 482 -7.93 6.08 0.06
C VAL A 482 -6.58 6.60 -0.43
N LEU A 483 -5.96 7.51 0.33
CA LEU A 483 -4.62 8.02 0.06
C LEU A 483 -3.65 7.44 1.09
N GLU A 484 -2.60 6.76 0.65
CA GLU A 484 -1.53 6.25 1.52
C GLU A 484 -0.22 6.99 1.23
N GLY A 485 0.49 7.43 2.27
CA GLY A 485 1.78 8.13 2.14
C GLY A 485 2.64 8.02 3.40
N TYR A 486 3.89 8.47 3.33
CA TYR A 486 4.88 8.40 4.41
C TYR A 486 5.34 9.79 4.82
N LEU A 487 5.75 9.97 6.07
CA LEU A 487 6.22 11.25 6.64
C LEU A 487 7.75 11.41 6.54
#